data_AF-A0A7Y1X910-F1
#
_entry.id   AF-A0A7Y1X910-F1
#
_cell.length_a   1.000
_cell.length_b   1.000
_cell.length_c   1.000
_cell.angle_alpha   90.00
_cell.angle_beta   90.00
_cell.angle_gamma   90.00
#
_symmetry.space_group_name_H-M   'P 1'
#
loop_
_entity.id
_entity.type
_entity.pdbx_description
1 polymer ?
#
loop_
_entity_poly.entity_id
_entity_poly.type
_entity_poly.pdbx_seq_one_letter_code
_entity_poly.pdbx_strand_id
1 'polypeptide(L)'
;RGFLLWSPFLLVLIPGLRAAWKAAPAWVRGSALGGLVYLLVQYKANRFSGGGGFFTYRYPLEALTAAAPLLYLSYREWVAPRPRIGKAFVALSSASIVVHGLGSIL
;
A
#
# COMPACT_ATOMS: atom_id res chain seq x y z
N ARG A 1 2.36 5.63 -14.65
CA ARG A 1 3.05 6.20 -13.46
C ARG A 1 2.62 5.37 -12.26
N GLY A 2 3.53 4.66 -11.61
CA GLY A 2 3.18 3.58 -10.66
C GLY A 2 2.81 4.10 -9.28
N PHE A 3 1.76 3.56 -8.68
CA PHE A 3 1.30 3.85 -7.31
C PHE A 3 2.42 3.73 -6.25
N LEU A 4 3.32 2.76 -6.41
CA LEU A 4 4.47 2.57 -5.51
C LEU A 4 5.52 3.69 -5.59
N LEU A 5 5.61 4.41 -6.72
CA LEU A 5 6.47 5.59 -6.80
C LEU A 5 5.97 6.72 -5.89
N TRP A 6 4.66 6.79 -5.67
CA TRP A 6 4.02 7.86 -4.91
C TRP A 6 3.78 7.50 -3.44
N SER A 7 3.84 6.22 -3.07
CA SER A 7 3.63 5.73 -1.70
C SER A 7 4.84 4.93 -1.17
N PRO A 8 6.02 5.55 -1.04
CA PRO A 8 7.26 4.87 -0.64
C PRO A 8 7.21 4.27 0.78
N PHE A 9 6.31 4.76 1.63
CA PHE A 9 6.09 4.21 2.97
C PHE A 9 5.63 2.74 2.95
N LEU A 10 5.01 2.27 1.86
CA LEU A 10 4.63 0.86 1.70
C LEU A 10 5.85 -0.05 1.56
N LEU A 11 6.96 0.45 0.99
CA LEU A 11 8.20 -0.31 0.88
C LEU A 11 8.80 -0.62 2.26
N VAL A 12 8.63 0.29 3.21
CA VAL A 12 9.07 0.12 4.61
C VAL A 12 8.34 -1.02 5.29
N LEU A 13 7.12 -1.35 4.86
CA LEU A 13 6.30 -2.43 5.42
C LEU A 13 6.62 -3.81 4.80
N ILE A 14 7.34 -3.88 3.67
CA ILE A 14 7.63 -5.16 2.99
C ILE A 14 8.36 -6.16 3.90
N PRO A 15 9.43 -5.79 4.63
CA PRO A 15 10.14 -6.74 5.49
C PRO A 15 9.25 -7.29 6.62
N GLY A 16 8.31 -6.47 7.10
CA GLY A 16 7.36 -6.82 8.15
C GLY A 16 6.24 -7.76 7.70
N LEU A 17 5.98 -7.86 6.39
CA LEU A 17 4.91 -8.73 5.86
C LEU A 17 5.11 -10.19 6.26
N ARG A 18 6.35 -10.68 6.33
CA ARG A 18 6.62 -12.07 6.72
C ARG A 18 6.23 -12.35 8.18
N ALA A 19 6.53 -11.42 9.08
CA ALA A 19 6.15 -11.53 10.49
C ALA A 19 4.63 -11.36 10.66
N ALA A 20 4.06 -10.34 9.99
CA ALA A 20 2.62 -10.10 9.96
C ALA A 20 1.84 -11.30 9.43
N TRP A 21 2.33 -11.94 8.37
CA TRP A 21 1.68 -13.13 7.80
C TRP A 21 1.58 -14.24 8.82
N LYS A 22 2.67 -14.52 9.56
CA LYS A 22 2.68 -15.56 10.61
C LYS A 22 1.69 -15.24 11.74
N ALA A 23 1.59 -13.98 12.15
CA ALA A 23 0.67 -13.53 13.21
C ALA A 23 -0.79 -13.35 12.74
N ALA A 24 -1.03 -13.22 11.43
CA ALA A 24 -2.34 -12.89 10.88
C ALA A 24 -3.35 -14.05 10.99
N PRO A 25 -4.59 -13.76 11.44
CA PRO A 25 -5.73 -14.68 11.32
C PRO A 25 -6.03 -15.06 9.87
N ALA A 26 -6.70 -16.20 9.67
CA ALA A 26 -7.03 -16.72 8.33
C ALA A 26 -7.81 -15.72 7.46
N TRP A 27 -8.76 -14.97 8.06
CA TRP A 27 -9.54 -13.96 7.33
C TRP A 27 -8.67 -12.80 6.84
N VAL A 28 -7.64 -12.39 7.59
CA VAL A 28 -6.70 -11.32 7.18
C VAL A 28 -5.86 -11.76 5.99
N ARG A 29 -5.35 -13.00 6.02
CA ARG A 29 -4.61 -13.59 4.91
C ARG A 29 -5.50 -13.75 3.68
N GLY A 30 -6.74 -14.20 3.89
CA GLY A 30 -7.77 -14.34 2.85
C GLY A 30 -8.08 -13.01 2.17
N SER A 31 -8.32 -11.94 2.94
CA SER A 31 -8.56 -10.60 2.39
C SER A 31 -7.36 -10.04 1.63
N ALA A 32 -6.14 -10.22 2.15
CA ALA A 32 -4.93 -9.75 1.47
C ALA A 32 -4.68 -10.50 0.15
N LEU A 33 -4.88 -11.82 0.13
CA LEU A 33 -4.79 -12.62 -1.10
C LEU A 33 -5.90 -12.27 -2.07
N GLY A 34 -7.13 -12.11 -1.59
CA GLY A 34 -8.28 -11.69 -2.39
C GLY A 34 -8.02 -10.34 -3.07
N GLY A 35 -7.50 -9.36 -2.32
CA GLY A 35 -7.09 -8.07 -2.86
C GLY A 35 -5.98 -8.18 -3.91
N LEU A 36 -4.98 -9.03 -3.69
CA LEU A 36 -3.91 -9.28 -4.66
C LEU A 36 -4.42 -9.93 -5.94
N VAL A 37 -5.24 -10.98 -5.82
CA VAL A 37 -5.86 -11.67 -6.95
C VAL A 37 -6.77 -10.71 -7.71
N TYR A 38 -7.57 -9.92 -7.01
CA TYR A 38 -8.41 -8.89 -7.61
C TYR A 38 -7.59 -7.88 -8.42
N LEU A 39 -6.48 -7.40 -7.86
CA LEU A 39 -5.58 -6.48 -8.56
C LEU A 39 -5.01 -7.09 -9.84
N LEU A 40 -4.57 -8.36 -9.80
CA LEU A 40 -4.02 -9.07 -10.95
C LEU A 40 -5.07 -9.33 -12.02
N VAL A 41 -6.28 -9.73 -11.62
CA VAL A 41 -7.42 -9.92 -12.53
C VAL A 41 -7.79 -8.59 -13.18
N GLN A 42 -7.91 -7.51 -12.40
CA GLN A 42 -8.21 -6.19 -12.93
C GLN A 42 -7.11 -5.67 -13.86
N TYR A 43 -5.84 -5.94 -13.56
CA TYR A 43 -4.72 -5.58 -14.43
C TYR A 43 -4.72 -6.36 -15.75
N LYS A 44 -5.13 -7.63 -15.73
CA LYS A 44 -5.27 -8.45 -16.93
C LYS A 44 -6.51 -8.09 -17.76
N ALA A 45 -7.63 -7.84 -17.10
CA ALA A 45 -8.92 -7.53 -17.72
C ALA A 45 -8.94 -6.11 -18.31
N ASN A 46 -8.36 -5.14 -17.59
CA ASN A 46 -8.24 -3.77 -18.07
C ASN A 46 -6.84 -3.56 -18.65
N ARG A 47 -6.74 -3.67 -19.98
CA ARG A 47 -5.55 -3.19 -20.71
C ARG A 47 -5.32 -1.73 -20.30
N PHE A 48 -4.08 -1.39 -19.97
CA PHE A 48 -3.63 -0.09 -19.46
C PHE A 48 -4.01 1.04 -20.44
N SER A 49 -5.26 1.49 -20.40
CA SER A 49 -5.78 2.62 -21.17
C SER A 49 -5.45 3.86 -20.38
N GLY A 50 -4.27 4.41 -20.64
CA GLY A 50 -3.90 5.73 -20.11
C GLY A 50 -4.85 6.77 -20.70
N GLY A 51 -5.51 7.54 -19.84
CA GLY A 51 -6.39 8.61 -20.30
C GLY A 51 -6.84 9.54 -19.18
N GLY A 52 -6.30 10.76 -19.17
CA GLY A 52 -6.96 11.92 -18.59
C GLY A 52 -6.54 12.35 -17.18
N GLY A 53 -5.34 12.91 -17.04
CA GLY A 53 -5.03 14.05 -16.15
C GLY A 53 -5.18 13.93 -14.63
N PHE A 54 -6.00 13.01 -14.11
CA PHE A 54 -6.40 12.96 -12.71
C PHE A 54 -6.18 11.57 -12.12
N PHE A 55 -5.89 11.57 -10.83
CA PHE A 55 -5.52 10.50 -9.90
C PHE A 55 -6.54 9.35 -9.76
N THR A 56 -7.25 8.95 -10.81
CA THR A 56 -8.30 7.92 -10.76
C THR A 56 -7.72 6.53 -10.97
N TYR A 57 -6.70 6.16 -10.20
CA TYR A 57 -6.31 4.75 -10.05
C TYR A 57 -7.19 4.13 -8.95
N ARG A 58 -8.40 3.72 -9.32
CA ARG A 58 -9.37 3.11 -8.39
C ARG A 58 -9.02 1.65 -8.05
N TYR A 59 -8.45 0.92 -9.01
CA TYR A 59 -8.14 -0.52 -8.86
C TYR A 59 -7.15 -0.86 -7.73
N PRO A 60 -6.07 -0.08 -7.49
CA PRO A 60 -5.17 -0.33 -6.37
C PRO A 60 -5.79 -0.07 -5.00
N LEU A 61 -6.73 0.88 -4.89
CA LEU A 61 -7.36 1.26 -3.61
C LEU A 61 -8.10 0.09 -2.97
N GLU A 62 -8.89 -0.64 -3.75
CA GLU A 62 -9.66 -1.78 -3.25
C GLU A 62 -8.76 -2.91 -2.75
N ALA A 63 -7.67 -3.18 -3.48
CA ALA A 63 -6.66 -4.15 -3.06
C ALA A 63 -5.92 -3.71 -1.78
N LEU A 64 -5.63 -2.41 -1.64
CA LEU A 64 -5.01 -1.85 -0.44
C LEU A 64 -5.94 -1.87 0.77
N THR A 65 -7.23 -1.58 0.58
CA THR A 65 -8.24 -1.68 1.64
C THR A 65 -8.35 -3.12 2.11
N ALA A 66 -8.36 -4.10 1.20
CA ALA A 66 -8.38 -5.51 1.55
C ALA A 66 -7.09 -5.98 2.25
N ALA A 67 -5.94 -5.39 1.90
CA ALA A 67 -4.64 -5.66 2.53
C ALA A 67 -4.37 -4.83 3.81
N ALA A 68 -5.20 -3.83 4.12
CA ALA A 68 -5.02 -2.92 5.25
C ALA A 68 -4.77 -3.62 6.61
N PRO A 69 -5.55 -4.65 7.02
CA PRO A 69 -5.28 -5.34 8.29
C PRO A 69 -3.91 -6.04 8.30
N LEU A 70 -3.44 -6.57 7.17
CA LEU A 70 -2.12 -7.18 7.06
C LEU A 70 -1.00 -6.13 7.12
N LEU A 71 -1.20 -4.97 6.48
CA LEU A 71 -0.28 -3.83 6.55
C LEU A 71 -0.17 -3.26 7.97
N TYR A 72 -1.29 -3.21 8.70
CA TYR A 72 -1.30 -2.82 10.10
C TYR A 72 -0.51 -3.80 10.98
N LEU A 73 -0.69 -5.11 10.80
CA LEU A 73 0.13 -6.11 11.48
C LEU A 73 1.61 -5.99 11.13
N SER A 74 1.93 -5.68 9.86
CA SER A 74 3.31 -5.39 9.45
C SER A 74 3.89 -4.19 10.20
N TYR A 75 3.13 -3.10 10.32
CA TYR A 75 3.54 -1.95 11.12
C TYR A 75 3.80 -2.34 12.58
N ARG A 76 2.91 -3.10 13.21
CA ARG A 76 3.05 -3.53 14.61
C ARG A 76 4.27 -4.40 14.86
N GLU A 77 4.54 -5.37 13.99
CA GLU A 77 5.62 -6.34 14.19
C GLU A 77 6.99 -5.81 13.72
N TRP A 78 7.01 -4.90 12.74
CA TRP A 78 8.24 -4.41 12.14
C TRP A 78 8.60 -2.98 12.51
N VAL A 79 7.65 -2.06 12.41
CA VAL A 79 7.90 -0.62 12.51
C VAL A 79 7.85 -0.15 13.96
N ALA A 80 6.82 -0.53 14.72
CA ALA A 80 6.62 -0.10 16.11
C ALA A 80 7.80 -0.45 17.05
N PRO A 81 8.44 -1.63 16.95
CA PRO A 81 9.60 -1.96 17.79
C PRO A 81 10.89 -1.25 17.38
N ARG A 82 10.93 -0.58 16.22
CA ARG A 82 12.16 -0.04 15.60
C ARG A 82 12.04 1.47 15.37
N PRO A 83 12.49 2.31 16.32
CA PRO A 83 12.25 3.76 16.29
C PRO A 83 12.85 4.46 15.06
N ARG A 84 13.98 3.98 14.54
CA ARG A 84 14.59 4.51 13.29
C ARG A 84 13.69 4.29 12.07
N ILE A 85 13.08 3.11 11.98
CA ILE A 85 12.17 2.75 10.89
C ILE A 85 10.83 3.47 11.06
N GLY A 86 10.36 3.65 12.29
CA GLY A 86 9.19 4.48 12.60
C GLY A 86 9.35 5.93 12.12
N LYS A 87 10.50 6.56 12.39
CA LYS A 87 10.82 7.91 11.89
C LYS A 87 10.83 7.95 10.36
N ALA A 88 11.46 6.97 9.70
CA ALA A 88 11.48 6.88 8.25
C ALA A 88 10.07 6.69 7.66
N PHE A 89 9.23 5.86 8.28
CA PHE A 89 7.84 5.65 7.88
C PHE A 89 7.01 6.93 7.95
N VAL A 90 7.12 7.68 9.05
CA VAL A 90 6.43 8.97 9.21
C VAL A 90 6.94 9.99 8.19
N ALA A 91 8.26 10.13 8.03
CA ALA A 91 8.84 11.07 7.07
C ALA A 91 8.38 10.78 5.62
N LEU A 92 8.38 9.50 5.21
CA LEU A 92 7.93 9.08 3.88
C LEU A 92 6.42 9.24 3.68
N SER A 93 5.62 9.03 4.72
CA SER A 93 4.17 9.25 4.68
C SER A 93 3.85 10.75 4.54
N SER A 94 4.51 11.59 5.33
CA SER A 94 4.37 13.05 5.24
C SER A 94 4.81 13.58 3.88
N ALA A 95 5.94 13.11 3.36
CA ALA A 95 6.40 13.47 2.02
C ALA A 95 5.39 13.05 0.93
N SER A 96 4.81 11.85 1.04
CA SER A 96 3.79 11.36 0.10
C SER A 96 2.52 12.22 0.11
N ILE A 97 2.08 12.68 1.28
CA ILE A 97 0.94 13.60 1.45
C ILE A 97 1.24 14.96 0.82
N VAL A 98 2.41 15.55 1.10
CA VAL A 98 2.80 16.85 0.56
C VAL A 98 2.89 16.80 -0.97
N VAL A 99 3.49 15.74 -1.51
CA VAL A 99 3.68 15.57 -2.95
C VAL A 99 2.34 15.34 -3.67
N HIS A 100 1.39 14.61 -3.07
CA HIS A 100 0.02 14.51 -3.60
C HIS A 100 -0.77 15.83 -3.46
N GLY A 101 -0.61 16.54 -2.35
CA GLY A 101 -1.27 17.83 -2.12
C GLY A 101 -0.82 18.89 -3.14
N LEU A 102 0.49 19.02 -3.35
CA LEU A 102 1.05 19.92 -4.36
C LEU A 102 0.65 19.54 -5.79
N GLY A 103 0.61 18.23 -6.09
CA GLY A 103 0.14 17.73 -7.38
C GLY A 103 -1.37 17.88 -7.63
N SER A 104 -2.15 18.28 -6.62
CA SER A 104 -3.59 18.57 -6.77
C SER A 104 -3.90 20.05 -7.01
N ILE A 105 -2.93 20.93 -6.76
CA ILE A 105 -3.06 22.40 -6.87
C ILE A 105 -2.47 22.93 -8.19
N LEU A 106 -1.56 22.17 -8.82
CA LEU A 106 -0.96 22.43 -10.13
C LEU A 106 -1.70 21.70 -11.26
#